data_AF-A0A9E4LWF9-F1
#
_entry.id   AF-A0A9E4LWF9-F1
#
_cell.length_a   1.000
_cell.length_b   1.000
_cell.length_c   1.000
_cell.angle_alpha   90.00
_cell.angle_beta   90.00
_cell.angle_gamma   90.00
#
_symmetry.space_group_name_H-M   'P 1'
#
loop_
_entity.id
_entity.type
_entity.pdbx_description
1 polymer ?
#
loop_
_entity_poly.entity_id
_entity_poly.type
_entity_poly.pdbx_seq_one_letter_code
_entity_poly.pdbx_strand_id
1 'polypeptide(L)'
;MSPSPSRAAFDYVPPVAPPTFAAARDDLTLAAALTRLVPEGIDILFDRRVDATRIVAPGHAALEDLLIDTGLMARHDGGSIVFYPAGIDSDAIEAEHMSEPVLRWRVAAGEMLRTILDRWGSRGGVDMVWLTDRRWRVDENHVFTGTFSEAVAALLFALSHLPHAPAGELSGDGRSLVILHRLPGVAP
;
A
#
# COMPACT_ATOMS: atom_id res chain seq x y z
N MET A 1 -48.94 -23.35 30.17
CA MET A 1 -48.42 -22.00 30.46
C MET A 1 -47.33 -22.17 31.50
N SER A 2 -46.03 -21.99 31.28
CA SER A 2 -45.26 -21.35 30.21
C SER A 2 -43.88 -22.04 30.12
N PRO A 3 -43.21 -22.10 28.95
CA PRO A 3 -41.84 -22.59 28.85
C PRO A 3 -40.84 -21.53 29.35
N SER A 4 -39.89 -21.93 30.21
CA SER A 4 -38.71 -21.11 30.52
C SER A 4 -37.65 -21.26 29.41
N PRO A 5 -36.97 -20.17 29.02
CA PRO A 5 -36.09 -20.16 27.86
C PRO A 5 -34.76 -20.89 28.11
N SER A 6 -34.35 -21.67 27.10
CA SER A 6 -33.00 -22.21 26.95
C SER A 6 -31.97 -21.11 27.06
N ARG A 7 -31.18 -21.14 28.13
CA ARG A 7 -29.98 -20.31 28.28
C ARG A 7 -28.84 -21.06 27.59
N ALA A 8 -28.60 -20.75 26.31
CA ALA A 8 -27.38 -21.14 25.63
C ALA A 8 -26.21 -20.47 26.36
N ALA A 9 -25.48 -21.24 27.17
CA ALA A 9 -24.21 -20.80 27.73
C ALA A 9 -23.19 -20.81 26.59
N PHE A 10 -22.88 -19.63 26.05
CA PHE A 10 -21.65 -19.44 25.30
C PHE A 10 -20.58 -19.07 26.32
N ASP A 11 -19.66 -19.99 26.55
CA ASP A 11 -18.40 -19.75 27.24
C ASP A 11 -17.63 -18.66 26.49
N TYR A 12 -17.66 -17.45 27.03
CA TYR A 12 -16.78 -16.36 26.59
C TYR A 12 -15.36 -16.67 27.10
N VAL A 13 -14.53 -17.22 26.22
CA VAL A 13 -13.08 -17.21 26.39
C VAL A 13 -12.60 -15.82 25.94
N PRO A 14 -11.97 -15.01 26.81
CA PRO A 14 -11.44 -13.72 26.38
C PRO A 14 -10.40 -13.96 25.27
N PRO A 15 -10.37 -13.13 24.21
CA PRO A 15 -9.35 -13.26 23.19
C PRO A 15 -7.98 -13.03 23.87
N VAL A 16 -7.09 -14.01 23.66
CA VAL A 16 -5.65 -13.86 23.86
C VAL A 16 -5.28 -12.49 23.27
N ALA A 17 -4.60 -11.65 24.08
CA ALA A 17 -4.15 -10.34 23.64
C ALA A 17 -3.53 -10.49 22.24
N PRO A 18 -3.94 -9.67 21.25
CA PRO A 18 -3.33 -9.75 19.93
C PRO A 18 -1.81 -9.64 20.11
N PRO A 19 -1.01 -10.41 19.35
CA PRO A 19 0.42 -10.17 19.33
C PRO A 19 0.62 -8.67 19.12
N THR A 20 1.33 -8.04 20.05
CA THR A 20 1.75 -6.65 19.93
C THR A 20 2.76 -6.61 18.79
N PHE A 21 2.25 -6.57 17.55
CA PHE A 21 3.04 -6.14 16.42
C PHE A 21 3.40 -4.70 16.74
N ALA A 22 4.69 -4.47 17.01
CA ALA A 22 5.24 -3.13 17.08
C ALA A 22 4.63 -2.31 15.95
N ALA A 23 4.08 -1.14 16.27
CA ALA A 23 3.57 -0.19 15.28
C ALA A 23 4.56 -0.19 14.11
N ALA A 24 4.07 -0.59 12.94
CA ALA A 24 4.89 -0.68 11.74
C ALA A 24 5.63 0.65 11.65
N ARG A 25 6.97 0.61 11.78
CA ARG A 25 7.77 1.74 11.34
C ARG A 25 7.37 1.95 9.89
N ASP A 26 7.18 3.21 9.49
CA ASP A 26 6.76 3.57 8.13
C ASP A 26 7.84 3.12 7.14
N ASP A 27 7.80 1.83 6.79
CA ASP A 27 8.76 1.16 5.92
C ASP A 27 8.44 1.57 4.50
N LEU A 28 8.98 2.71 4.07
CA LEU A 28 8.81 3.24 2.71
C LEU A 28 9.78 2.53 1.76
N THR A 29 9.29 2.04 0.63
CA THR A 29 10.18 1.50 -0.41
C THR A 29 10.90 2.62 -1.16
N LEU A 30 12.07 2.32 -1.74
CA LEU A 30 12.79 3.28 -2.58
C LEU A 30 11.91 3.79 -3.74
N ALA A 31 11.19 2.90 -4.43
CA ALA A 31 10.25 3.29 -5.48
C ALA A 31 9.20 4.28 -4.95
N ALA A 32 8.57 3.97 -3.82
CA ALA A 32 7.57 4.83 -3.19
C ALA A 32 8.14 6.20 -2.77
N ALA A 33 9.36 6.24 -2.26
CA ALA A 33 10.03 7.49 -1.91
C ALA A 33 10.30 8.34 -3.16
N LEU A 34 10.75 7.73 -4.25
CA LEU A 34 11.01 8.43 -5.50
C LEU A 34 9.73 8.93 -6.16
N THR A 35 8.65 8.14 -6.19
CA THR A 35 7.34 8.57 -6.69
C THR A 35 6.83 9.83 -6.00
N ARG A 36 7.12 10.00 -4.70
CA ARG A 36 6.73 11.18 -3.92
C ARG A 36 7.59 12.41 -4.21
N LEU A 37 8.89 12.22 -4.44
CA LEU A 37 9.86 13.31 -4.59
C LEU A 37 10.02 13.78 -6.03
N VAL A 38 9.74 12.93 -7.02
CA VAL A 38 9.79 13.27 -8.44
C VAL A 38 8.52 14.07 -8.81
N PRO A 39 8.64 15.16 -9.60
CA PRO A 39 7.48 15.89 -10.11
C PRO A 39 6.51 15.02 -10.90
N GLU A 40 5.23 15.39 -10.88
CA GLU A 40 4.19 14.70 -11.68
C GLU A 40 4.47 14.80 -13.18
N GLY A 41 4.05 13.78 -13.91
CA GLY A 41 4.22 13.72 -15.36
C GLY A 41 5.64 13.43 -15.83
N ILE A 42 6.55 13.08 -14.91
CA ILE A 42 7.88 12.57 -15.23
C ILE A 42 7.91 11.05 -15.03
N ASP A 43 8.30 10.33 -16.07
CA ASP A 43 8.43 8.88 -16.00
C ASP A 43 9.66 8.50 -15.18
N ILE A 44 9.49 7.55 -14.26
CA ILE A 44 10.59 7.03 -13.45
C ILE A 44 11.10 5.73 -14.08
N LEU A 45 12.40 5.69 -14.34
CA LEU A 45 13.12 4.55 -14.85
C LEU A 45 14.21 4.14 -13.84
N PHE A 46 14.52 2.86 -13.77
CA PHE A 46 15.63 2.35 -12.97
C PHE A 46 16.62 1.60 -13.86
N ASP A 47 17.91 1.74 -13.56
CA ASP A 47 18.86 0.71 -13.98
C ASP A 47 18.52 -0.61 -13.30
N ARG A 48 18.58 -1.72 -14.02
CA ARG A 48 18.27 -3.07 -13.50
C ARG A 48 18.99 -3.46 -12.20
N ARG A 49 20.11 -2.80 -11.87
CA ARG A 49 20.89 -3.07 -10.65
C ARG A 49 20.30 -2.39 -9.41
N VAL A 50 19.36 -1.46 -9.59
CA VAL A 50 18.71 -0.76 -8.48
C VAL A 50 17.58 -1.64 -7.94
N ASP A 51 17.71 -2.06 -6.69
CA ASP A 51 16.60 -2.68 -5.96
C ASP A 51 15.60 -1.59 -5.54
N ALA A 52 14.59 -1.35 -6.37
CA ALA A 52 13.52 -0.39 -6.10
C ALA A 52 12.61 -0.80 -4.93
N THR A 53 12.67 -2.06 -4.49
CA THR A 53 11.85 -2.60 -3.41
C THR A 53 12.49 -2.47 -2.02
N ARG A 54 13.78 -2.10 -1.96
CA ARG A 54 14.48 -1.91 -0.69
C ARG A 54 13.79 -0.86 0.16
N ILE A 55 13.75 -1.09 1.47
CA ILE A 55 13.24 -0.11 2.43
C ILE A 55 14.28 1.00 2.59
N VAL A 56 13.82 2.24 2.51
CA VAL A 56 14.64 3.44 2.77
C VAL A 56 14.19 4.08 4.08
N ALA A 57 15.09 4.86 4.70
CA ALA A 57 14.71 5.63 5.88
C ALA A 57 13.55 6.58 5.53
N PRO A 58 12.59 6.81 6.43
CA PRO A 58 11.60 7.85 6.21
C PRO A 58 12.22 9.24 6.36
N GLY A 59 11.60 10.26 5.77
CA GLY A 59 11.88 11.66 6.08
C GLY A 59 12.81 12.40 5.13
N HIS A 60 13.20 11.82 4.00
CA HIS A 60 13.87 12.58 2.94
C HIS A 60 12.91 13.64 2.37
N ALA A 61 13.23 14.91 2.57
CA ALA A 61 12.42 16.03 2.08
C ALA A 61 12.75 16.43 0.64
N ALA A 62 13.94 16.05 0.17
CA ALA A 62 14.43 16.34 -1.17
C ALA A 62 14.94 15.08 -1.87
N LEU A 63 14.81 15.06 -3.19
CA LEU A 63 15.33 13.98 -4.04
C LEU A 63 16.83 13.79 -3.84
N GLU A 64 17.59 14.88 -3.73
CA GLU A 64 19.04 14.88 -3.54
C GLU A 64 19.46 14.13 -2.27
N ASP A 65 18.78 14.38 -1.15
CA ASP A 65 19.05 13.69 0.13
C ASP A 65 18.85 12.18 -0.01
N LEU A 66 17.76 11.76 -0.67
CA LEU A 66 17.47 10.36 -0.92
C LEU A 66 18.54 9.73 -1.81
N LEU A 67 18.96 10.40 -2.89
CA LEU A 67 19.98 9.88 -3.79
C LEU A 67 21.33 9.68 -3.08
N ILE A 68 21.73 10.63 -2.24
CA ILE A 68 22.97 10.55 -1.46
C ILE A 68 22.92 9.37 -0.48
N ASP A 69 21.86 9.27 0.32
CA ASP A 69 21.69 8.21 1.33
C ASP A 69 21.64 6.82 0.70
N THR A 70 21.07 6.73 -0.50
CA THR A 70 20.84 5.47 -1.20
C THR A 70 21.95 5.09 -2.18
N GLY A 71 22.94 5.97 -2.38
CA GLY A 71 24.08 5.77 -3.30
C GLY A 71 23.69 5.77 -4.77
N LEU A 72 22.64 6.52 -5.12
CA LEU A 72 22.10 6.61 -6.47
C LEU A 72 22.46 7.93 -7.16
N MET A 73 22.42 7.92 -8.47
CA MET A 73 22.43 9.10 -9.32
C MET A 73 21.19 9.12 -10.21
N ALA A 74 20.87 10.29 -10.75
CA ALA A 74 19.73 10.51 -11.61
C ALA A 74 20.19 11.16 -12.93
N ARG A 75 19.66 10.67 -14.05
CA ARG A 75 19.83 11.27 -15.37
C ARG A 75 18.47 11.60 -15.94
N HIS A 76 18.27 12.85 -16.34
CA HIS A 76 17.06 13.28 -17.01
C HIS A 76 17.17 13.06 -18.53
N ASP A 77 16.15 12.46 -19.14
CA ASP A 77 16.04 12.23 -20.57
C ASP A 77 14.64 12.59 -21.05
N GLY A 78 14.49 13.82 -21.58
CA GLY A 78 13.35 14.21 -22.41
C GLY A 78 11.92 13.99 -21.88
N GLY A 79 11.72 13.79 -20.58
CA GLY A 79 10.43 13.42 -19.98
C GLY A 79 10.51 12.28 -18.95
N SER A 80 11.66 11.62 -18.86
CA SER A 80 11.92 10.58 -17.86
C SER A 80 13.13 10.91 -17.00
N ILE A 81 13.18 10.36 -15.79
CA ILE A 81 14.38 10.32 -14.94
C ILE A 81 14.78 8.86 -14.78
N VAL A 82 16.03 8.56 -15.14
CA VAL A 82 16.65 7.25 -14.89
C VAL A 82 17.48 7.32 -13.62
N PHE A 83 17.16 6.47 -12.65
CA PHE A 83 17.94 6.28 -11.42
C PHE A 83 18.88 5.09 -11.56
N TYR A 84 20.16 5.28 -11.24
CA TYR A 84 21.19 4.26 -11.39
C TYR A 84 22.24 4.33 -10.27
N PRO A 85 22.99 3.25 -9.98
CA PRO A 85 24.02 3.28 -8.94
C PRO A 85 25.13 4.28 -9.27
N ALA A 86 25.62 5.00 -8.26
CA ALA A 86 26.77 5.88 -8.43
C ALA A 86 28.02 5.09 -8.88
N GLY A 87 28.79 5.67 -9.81
CA GLY A 87 30.02 5.06 -10.33
C GLY A 87 29.84 4.13 -11.53
N ILE A 88 28.63 4.02 -12.07
CA ILE A 88 28.38 3.34 -13.35
C ILE A 88 28.45 4.35 -14.50
N ASP A 89 29.12 3.98 -15.59
CA ASP A 89 29.16 4.78 -16.82
C ASP A 89 27.75 4.92 -17.42
N SER A 90 27.41 6.13 -17.88
CA SER A 90 26.07 6.44 -18.41
C SER A 90 25.66 5.56 -19.59
N ASP A 91 26.64 5.07 -20.35
CA ASP A 91 26.43 4.25 -21.54
C ASP A 91 26.15 2.77 -21.18
N ALA A 92 26.40 2.38 -19.93
CA ALA A 92 26.15 1.04 -19.39
C ALA A 92 24.83 0.95 -18.60
N ILE A 93 24.02 2.02 -18.63
CA ILE A 93 22.71 2.08 -17.99
C ILE A 93 21.71 1.26 -18.81
N GLU A 94 21.12 0.26 -18.18
CA GLU A 94 20.04 -0.55 -18.74
C GLU A 94 18.73 -0.11 -18.08
N ALA A 95 18.13 0.94 -18.64
CA ALA A 95 16.93 1.59 -18.08
C ALA A 95 15.67 0.75 -18.34
N GLU A 96 14.97 0.42 -17.26
CA GLU A 96 13.68 -0.25 -17.28
C GLU A 96 12.61 0.63 -16.62
N HIS A 97 11.38 0.61 -17.15
CA HIS A 97 10.25 1.33 -16.58
C HIS A 97 9.99 0.86 -15.16
N MET A 98 9.81 1.81 -14.24
CA MET A 98 9.29 1.52 -12.93
C MET A 98 7.87 0.96 -13.07
N SER A 99 7.75 -0.35 -13.11
CA SER A 99 6.50 -1.03 -12.81
C SER A 99 6.30 -0.95 -11.29
N GLU A 100 5.06 -0.75 -10.82
CA GLU A 100 4.79 -0.78 -9.37
C GLU A 100 5.43 -2.04 -8.75
N PRO A 101 6.13 -1.91 -7.61
CA PRO A 101 6.85 -3.04 -7.04
C PRO A 101 5.87 -4.15 -6.63
N VAL A 102 6.17 -5.38 -7.06
CA VAL A 102 5.44 -6.57 -6.60
C VAL A 102 5.87 -6.90 -5.18
N LEU A 103 4.95 -6.75 -4.23
CA LEU A 103 5.20 -6.94 -2.81
C LEU A 103 4.27 -7.99 -2.22
N ARG A 104 4.59 -8.42 -0.99
CA ARG A 104 3.72 -9.25 -0.16
C ARG A 104 2.98 -8.35 0.82
N TRP A 105 1.66 -8.33 0.70
CA TRP A 105 0.74 -7.49 1.45
C TRP A 105 -0.05 -8.34 2.43
N ARG A 106 0.14 -8.12 3.72
CA ARG A 106 -0.46 -8.94 4.79
C ARG A 106 -1.62 -8.21 5.43
N VAL A 107 -2.66 -8.96 5.76
CA VAL A 107 -3.77 -8.55 6.62
C VAL A 107 -3.89 -9.53 7.78
N ALA A 108 -4.13 -9.00 8.97
CA ALA A 108 -4.39 -9.80 10.15
C ALA A 108 -5.89 -9.90 10.46
N ALA A 109 -6.32 -11.05 10.96
CA ALA A 109 -7.68 -11.23 11.46
C ALA A 109 -7.98 -10.20 12.57
N GLY A 110 -9.16 -9.59 12.49
CA GLY A 110 -9.62 -8.53 13.39
C GLY A 110 -9.04 -7.14 13.13
N GLU A 111 -8.13 -6.99 12.17
CA GLU A 111 -7.54 -5.71 11.77
C GLU A 111 -8.56 -4.84 11.01
N MET A 112 -8.49 -3.53 11.22
CA MET A 112 -9.37 -2.56 10.56
C MET A 112 -8.89 -2.33 9.13
N LEU A 113 -9.81 -2.30 8.15
CA LEU A 113 -9.48 -1.97 6.75
C LEU A 113 -8.72 -0.66 6.64
N ARG A 114 -9.09 0.34 7.45
CA ARG A 114 -8.39 1.62 7.50
C ARG A 114 -6.93 1.49 7.89
N THR A 115 -6.65 0.79 8.98
CA THR A 115 -5.28 0.53 9.43
C THR A 115 -4.47 -0.28 8.41
N ILE A 116 -5.11 -1.27 7.77
CA ILE A 116 -4.47 -2.06 6.71
C ILE A 116 -4.04 -1.16 5.55
N LEU A 117 -4.98 -0.37 5.01
CA LEU A 117 -4.73 0.46 3.85
C LEU A 117 -3.81 1.64 4.15
N ASP A 118 -3.90 2.25 5.34
CA ASP A 118 -2.96 3.30 5.76
C ASP A 118 -1.52 2.75 5.82
N ARG A 119 -1.33 1.53 6.36
CA ARG A 119 -0.02 0.86 6.35
C ARG A 119 0.45 0.52 4.94
N TRP A 120 -0.43 -0.03 4.11
CA TRP A 120 -0.07 -0.43 2.74
C TRP A 120 0.24 0.78 1.88
N GLY A 121 -0.56 1.85 1.98
CA GLY A 121 -0.36 3.12 1.31
C GLY A 121 0.96 3.75 1.73
N SER A 122 1.26 3.79 3.03
CA SER A 122 2.55 4.29 3.52
C SER A 122 3.74 3.52 2.94
N ARG A 123 3.64 2.19 2.82
CA ARG A 123 4.67 1.35 2.21
C ARG A 123 4.79 1.50 0.69
N GLY A 124 3.65 1.65 0.01
CA GLY A 124 3.54 1.82 -1.43
C GLY A 124 3.74 3.26 -1.92
N GLY A 125 3.80 4.23 -1.01
CA GLY A 125 3.88 5.66 -1.36
C GLY A 125 2.55 6.27 -1.78
N VAL A 126 1.43 5.62 -1.47
CA VAL A 126 0.08 6.04 -1.85
C VAL A 126 -0.62 6.65 -0.65
N ASP A 127 -1.17 7.85 -0.83
CA ASP A 127 -1.90 8.56 0.19
C ASP A 127 -3.36 8.11 0.24
N MET A 128 -3.85 7.89 1.46
CA MET A 128 -5.20 7.37 1.69
C MET A 128 -6.19 8.51 1.93
N VAL A 129 -7.20 8.63 1.07
CA VAL A 129 -8.27 9.62 1.19
C VAL A 129 -9.58 8.92 1.58
N TRP A 130 -10.12 9.24 2.76
CA TRP A 130 -11.31 8.58 3.30
C TRP A 130 -12.55 9.47 3.17
N LEU A 131 -13.50 9.09 2.31
CA LEU A 131 -14.78 9.81 2.14
C LEU A 131 -15.95 9.11 2.85
N THR A 132 -15.63 8.24 3.81
CA THR A 132 -16.57 7.41 4.55
C THR A 132 -16.12 7.29 5.99
N ASP A 133 -17.07 7.31 6.93
CA ASP A 133 -16.86 7.07 8.35
C ASP A 133 -17.02 5.59 8.74
N ARG A 134 -17.47 4.77 7.78
CA ARG A 134 -17.69 3.34 7.98
C ARG A 134 -16.40 2.61 8.32
N ARG A 135 -16.58 1.53 9.07
CA ARG A 135 -15.53 0.73 9.66
C ARG A 135 -15.73 -0.71 9.23
N TRP A 136 -14.74 -1.25 8.53
CA TRP A 136 -14.70 -2.66 8.14
C TRP A 136 -13.57 -3.35 8.86
N ARG A 137 -13.82 -4.59 9.27
CA ARG A 137 -12.82 -5.50 9.83
C ARG A 137 -12.64 -6.66 8.88
N VAL A 138 -11.42 -7.16 8.81
CA VAL A 138 -11.13 -8.42 8.11
C VAL A 138 -11.24 -9.55 9.11
N ASP A 139 -11.95 -10.61 8.78
CA ASP A 139 -12.21 -11.71 9.72
C ASP A 139 -11.08 -12.75 9.75
N GLU A 140 -10.26 -12.81 8.69
CA GLU A 140 -9.24 -13.82 8.49
C GLU A 140 -7.87 -13.24 8.14
N ASN A 141 -6.82 -14.02 8.40
CA ASN A 141 -5.48 -13.67 7.95
C ASN A 141 -5.35 -13.97 6.45
N HIS A 142 -4.89 -13.00 5.67
CA HIS A 142 -4.58 -13.20 4.25
C HIS A 142 -3.25 -12.57 3.86
N VAL A 143 -2.67 -13.10 2.78
CA VAL A 143 -1.49 -12.54 2.14
C VAL A 143 -1.77 -12.41 0.65
N PHE A 144 -1.69 -11.18 0.16
CA PHE A 144 -1.80 -10.86 -1.26
C PHE A 144 -0.39 -10.65 -1.80
N THR A 145 -0.13 -11.13 -3.02
CA THR A 145 1.16 -10.91 -3.72
C THR A 145 0.85 -10.25 -5.04
N GLY A 146 1.46 -9.10 -5.30
CA GLY A 146 1.15 -8.27 -6.45
C GLY A 146 1.58 -6.83 -6.22
N THR A 147 1.24 -5.96 -7.15
CA THR A 147 1.40 -4.52 -6.98
C THR A 147 0.46 -4.00 -5.88
N PHE A 148 0.64 -2.74 -5.45
CA PHE A 148 -0.27 -2.11 -4.49
C PHE A 148 -1.71 -2.13 -5.02
N SER A 149 -1.89 -1.69 -6.26
CA SER A 149 -3.19 -1.62 -6.93
C SER A 149 -3.89 -2.98 -6.99
N GLU A 150 -3.16 -4.03 -7.37
CA GLU A 150 -3.69 -5.40 -7.42
C GLU A 150 -4.10 -5.92 -6.04
N ALA A 151 -3.27 -5.70 -5.03
CA ALA A 151 -3.53 -6.15 -3.66
C ALA A 151 -4.73 -5.43 -3.04
N VAL A 152 -4.86 -4.12 -3.26
CA VAL A 152 -6.02 -3.34 -2.84
C VAL A 152 -7.29 -3.82 -3.54
N ALA A 153 -7.26 -4.00 -4.86
CA ALA A 153 -8.39 -4.48 -5.62
C ALA A 153 -8.86 -5.86 -5.10
N ALA A 154 -7.93 -6.77 -4.84
CA ALA A 154 -8.23 -8.09 -4.27
C ALA A 154 -8.82 -8.02 -2.86
N LEU A 155 -8.30 -7.15 -1.99
CA LEU A 155 -8.83 -6.93 -0.64
C LEU A 155 -10.25 -6.35 -0.66
N LEU A 156 -10.49 -5.32 -1.48
CA LEU A 156 -11.80 -4.70 -1.62
C LEU A 156 -12.82 -5.66 -2.24
N PHE A 157 -12.38 -6.48 -3.20
CA PHE A 157 -13.19 -7.55 -3.76
C PHE A 157 -13.56 -8.60 -2.70
N ALA A 158 -12.61 -9.01 -1.85
CA ALA A 158 -12.91 -9.95 -0.76
C ALA A 158 -14.00 -9.42 0.20
N LEU A 159 -14.08 -8.10 0.38
CA LEU A 159 -15.10 -7.42 1.21
C LEU A 159 -16.37 -7.04 0.44
N SER A 160 -16.47 -7.35 -0.87
CA SER A 160 -17.58 -6.88 -1.71
C SER A 160 -18.94 -7.48 -1.38
N HIS A 161 -18.95 -8.59 -0.63
CA HIS A 161 -20.16 -9.28 -0.18
C HIS A 161 -20.87 -8.57 0.97
N LEU A 162 -20.25 -7.57 1.59
CA LEU A 162 -20.83 -6.83 2.71
C LEU A 162 -21.95 -5.87 2.24
N PRO A 163 -23.02 -5.65 3.04
CA PRO A 163 -24.15 -4.78 2.68
C PRO A 163 -23.79 -3.34 2.31
N HIS A 164 -22.65 -2.85 2.81
CA HIS A 164 -22.05 -1.55 2.48
C HIS A 164 -20.57 -1.77 2.19
N ALA A 165 -20.28 -2.50 1.12
CA ALA A 165 -18.93 -2.86 0.74
C ALA A 165 -18.06 -1.61 0.55
N PRO A 166 -16.79 -1.66 1.00
CA PRO A 166 -15.84 -0.63 0.65
C PRO A 166 -15.58 -0.65 -0.86
N ALA A 167 -15.34 0.53 -1.43
CA ALA A 167 -14.90 0.71 -2.80
C ALA A 167 -13.71 1.67 -2.81
N GLY A 168 -12.83 1.50 -3.78
CA GLY A 168 -11.60 2.26 -3.91
C GLY A 168 -11.42 2.73 -5.34
N GLU A 169 -10.96 3.97 -5.49
CA GLU A 169 -10.59 4.56 -6.78
C GLU A 169 -9.19 5.15 -6.64
N LEU A 170 -8.25 4.64 -7.44
CA LEU A 170 -6.89 5.15 -7.50
C LEU A 170 -6.85 6.35 -8.46
N SER A 171 -6.17 7.43 -8.07
CA SER A 171 -5.94 8.56 -8.95
C SER A 171 -5.11 8.15 -10.17
N GLY A 172 -5.27 8.89 -11.28
CA GLY A 172 -4.59 8.56 -12.54
C GLY A 172 -3.05 8.61 -12.46
N ASP A 173 -2.51 9.32 -11.47
CA ASP A 173 -1.07 9.40 -11.16
C ASP A 173 -0.60 8.32 -10.17
N GLY A 174 -1.51 7.47 -9.65
CA GLY A 174 -1.21 6.42 -8.69
C GLY A 174 -0.88 6.90 -7.27
N ARG A 175 -0.95 8.20 -6.99
CA ARG A 175 -0.48 8.79 -5.72
C ARG A 175 -1.50 8.77 -4.61
N SER A 176 -2.79 8.70 -4.93
CA SER A 176 -3.87 8.77 -3.96
C SER A 176 -4.90 7.69 -4.21
N LEU A 177 -5.35 7.03 -3.14
CA LEU A 177 -6.44 6.07 -3.16
C LEU A 177 -7.62 6.62 -2.37
N VAL A 178 -8.72 6.91 -3.07
CA VAL A 178 -9.97 7.37 -2.48
C VAL A 178 -10.80 6.17 -2.05
N ILE A 179 -11.15 6.09 -0.77
CA ILE A 179 -12.02 5.06 -0.20
C ILE A 179 -13.41 5.62 0.08
N LEU A 180 -14.40 4.95 -0.49
CA LEU A 180 -15.82 5.19 -0.31
C LEU A 180 -16.55 3.88 0.06
N HIS A 181 -17.87 3.94 0.26
CA HIS A 181 -18.70 2.76 0.41
C HIS A 181 -19.76 2.71 -0.69
N ARG A 182 -20.03 1.52 -1.22
CA ARG A 182 -21.13 1.36 -2.18
C ARG A 182 -22.47 1.48 -1.47
N LEU A 183 -23.38 2.20 -2.11
CA LEU A 183 -24.79 2.21 -1.71
C LEU A 183 -25.45 0.90 -2.19
N PRO A 184 -26.29 0.26 -1.36
CA PRO A 184 -27.00 -0.94 -1.77
C PRO A 184 -27.91 -0.64 -2.97
N GLY A 185 -27.87 -1.51 -3.99
CA GLY A 185 -28.78 -1.43 -5.14
C GLY A 185 -28.23 -0.79 -6.42
N VAL A 186 -26.97 -0.37 -6.45
CA VAL A 186 -26.30 0.09 -7.69
C VAL A 186 -25.49 -1.09 -8.26
N ALA A 187 -26.01 -1.72 -9.31
CA ALA A 187 -25.28 -2.69 -10.13
C ALA A 187 -24.32 -1.95 -11.10
N PRO A 188 -23.19 -2.57 -11.52
CA PRO A 188 -22.25 -1.98 -12.47
C PRO A 188 -22.87 -1.72 -13.85
#